data_AF-A0A7S3YDG5-F1
#
_entry.id   AF-A0A7S3YDG5-F1
#
_cell.length_a   1.000
_cell.length_b   1.000
_cell.length_c   1.000
_cell.angle_alpha   90.00
_cell.angle_beta   90.00
_cell.angle_gamma   90.00
#
_symmetry.space_group_name_H-M   'P 1'
#
loop_
_entity.id
_entity.type
_entity.pdbx_description
1 polymer ?
#
loop_
_entity_poly.entity_id
_entity_poly.type
_entity_poly.pdbx_seq_one_letter_code
_entity_poly.pdbx_strand_id
1 'polypeptide(L)'
;FRRSIALLPMFQRNQVRFIRRSLRKEFGPDVEAVGGQLLAKGPRTLNTLQTEMAEPPEKISPNQVVQCLLVMVQHGIVNVKREPQKKPTYAVDPDAIHFRVQHTVYVRHIKERFKDEGEILVEALCRHGKLTQKHLLDIATKSLVHMKYTYEQRPEDDSKDSNNLKSCLKRMIKLKYLRRADTLQTKWKDVVIPTKRKIGMQVIQPPPVKKSRKISYEPQEPAYIETYADESLKFRYADSDNAEVFWQLNHPKFMFIFRNRDIGSYVKHRVDKEAQFIVREMLNKYPIGGHEPRPSFAVDQIRDFVKKLNGVKISREGLKQKLTQMTALKLLVTEGGTETSSVADIKNSARAVKYLVNIEGIIEEMKLQHAQSIVKQKFGVEGARIFRLVYNKKRLEEKQVAVMATLEKRIVRGLLQNMLCEGFSNVQDVPKDSSRDHTRMMFLWTVNFVEVCKTLMDRMYFTWVNLDIRCDTEWQRVEQLHNMVGRSGQLSEDDRTALTWWKDKANMRLRDAMLNISGLMCLFRDYA
;
A
#
# COMPACT_ATOMS: atom_id res chain seq x y z
N PHE A 1 7.43 -10.65 -26.04
CA PHE A 1 7.42 -10.00 -24.70
C PHE A 1 7.69 -8.49 -24.70
N ARG A 2 8.79 -7.95 -25.24
CA ARG A 2 8.98 -6.47 -25.34
C ARG A 2 7.88 -5.75 -26.15
N ARG A 3 7.25 -6.44 -27.12
CA ARG A 3 6.20 -5.87 -27.98
C ARG A 3 4.83 -5.68 -27.31
N SER A 4 4.44 -6.45 -26.30
CA SER A 4 3.11 -6.29 -25.66
C SER A 4 3.07 -5.16 -24.64
N ILE A 5 4.19 -4.91 -23.93
CA ILE A 5 4.35 -3.75 -23.02
C ILE A 5 4.54 -2.45 -23.81
N ALA A 6 5.04 -2.53 -25.05
CA ALA A 6 5.27 -1.36 -25.91
C ALA A 6 3.99 -0.62 -26.33
N LEU A 7 2.82 -1.25 -26.24
CA LEU A 7 1.54 -0.61 -26.60
C LEU A 7 0.87 0.11 -25.42
N LEU A 8 1.35 -0.08 -24.18
CA LEU A 8 0.84 0.63 -23.02
C LEU A 8 1.48 2.03 -22.93
N PRO A 9 0.70 3.08 -22.56
CA PRO A 9 1.25 4.38 -22.19
C PRO A 9 2.40 4.22 -21.19
N MET A 10 3.44 5.05 -21.30
CA MET A 10 4.64 4.95 -20.45
C MET A 10 4.29 4.86 -18.95
N PHE A 11 3.30 5.64 -18.49
CA PHE A 11 2.78 5.66 -17.13
C PHE A 11 2.23 4.30 -16.63
N GLN A 12 1.68 3.48 -17.53
CA GLN A 12 1.21 2.14 -17.18
C GLN A 12 2.37 1.12 -17.18
N ARG A 13 3.47 1.40 -17.89
CA ARG A 13 4.60 0.47 -17.98
C ARG A 13 5.35 0.34 -16.66
N ASN A 14 5.65 1.45 -15.96
CA ASN A 14 6.37 1.35 -14.69
C ASN A 14 5.49 0.75 -13.59
N GLN A 15 4.18 0.99 -13.60
CA GLN A 15 3.25 0.32 -12.70
C GLN A 15 3.24 -1.21 -12.92
N VAL A 16 3.17 -1.66 -14.18
CA VAL A 16 3.27 -3.09 -14.52
C VAL A 16 4.62 -3.67 -14.09
N ARG A 17 5.72 -2.93 -14.32
CA ARG A 17 7.07 -3.35 -13.90
C ARG A 17 7.18 -3.47 -12.38
N PHE A 18 6.63 -2.50 -11.64
CA PHE A 18 6.52 -2.51 -10.19
C PHE A 18 5.78 -3.76 -9.71
N ILE A 19 4.58 -4.01 -10.26
CA ILE A 19 3.77 -5.15 -9.88
C ILE A 19 4.51 -6.47 -10.15
N ARG A 20 5.05 -6.67 -11.36
CA ARG A 20 5.80 -7.88 -11.71
C ARG A 20 6.97 -8.09 -10.76
N ARG A 21 7.71 -7.03 -10.46
CA ARG A 21 8.86 -7.09 -9.56
C ARG A 21 8.44 -7.49 -8.13
N SER A 22 7.34 -6.94 -7.62
CA SER A 22 6.79 -7.35 -6.32
C SER A 22 6.38 -8.82 -6.30
N LEU A 23 5.72 -9.32 -7.37
CA LEU A 23 5.35 -10.74 -7.48
C LEU A 23 6.56 -11.66 -7.50
N ARG A 24 7.59 -11.29 -8.27
CA ARG A 24 8.85 -12.06 -8.35
C ARG A 24 9.51 -12.18 -6.99
N LYS A 25 9.57 -11.07 -6.25
CA LYS A 25 10.21 -11.00 -4.94
C LYS A 25 9.50 -11.84 -3.88
N GLU A 26 8.16 -11.85 -3.90
CA GLU A 26 7.38 -12.57 -2.89
C GLU A 26 7.16 -14.05 -3.24
N PHE A 27 6.98 -14.39 -4.53
CA PHE A 27 6.48 -15.70 -4.95
C PHE A 27 7.33 -16.39 -6.03
N GLY A 28 8.35 -15.71 -6.55
CA GLY A 28 9.25 -16.27 -7.57
C GLY A 28 8.83 -15.99 -9.02
N PRO A 29 9.65 -16.47 -9.98
CA PRO A 29 9.55 -16.10 -11.39
C PRO A 29 8.30 -16.66 -12.10
N ASP A 30 7.83 -17.85 -11.72
CA ASP A 30 6.66 -18.47 -12.35
C ASP A 30 5.37 -17.68 -12.07
N VAL A 31 5.23 -17.17 -10.83
CA VAL A 31 4.11 -16.32 -10.44
C VAL A 31 4.22 -14.93 -11.07
N GLU A 32 5.43 -14.37 -11.19
CA GLU A 32 5.69 -13.14 -11.95
C GLU A 32 5.19 -13.28 -13.40
N ALA A 33 5.54 -14.39 -14.04
CA ALA A 33 5.22 -14.69 -15.44
C ALA A 33 3.69 -14.76 -15.65
N VAL A 34 3.00 -15.60 -14.88
CA VAL A 34 1.54 -15.77 -14.96
C VAL A 34 0.80 -14.46 -14.60
N GLY A 35 1.20 -13.79 -13.52
CA GLY A 35 0.61 -12.51 -13.11
C GLY A 35 0.86 -11.39 -14.13
N GLY A 36 2.06 -11.35 -14.70
CA GLY A 36 2.43 -10.41 -15.75
C GLY A 36 1.63 -10.60 -17.04
N GLN A 37 1.34 -11.85 -17.41
CA GLN A 37 0.48 -12.14 -18.55
C GLN A 37 -0.95 -11.64 -18.33
N LEU A 38 -1.51 -11.87 -17.15
CA LEU A 38 -2.83 -11.37 -16.76
C LEU A 38 -2.90 -9.83 -16.77
N LEU A 39 -1.83 -9.16 -16.36
CA LEU A 39 -1.75 -7.70 -16.40
C LEU A 39 -1.67 -7.16 -17.83
N ALA A 40 -0.90 -7.82 -18.70
CA ALA A 40 -0.71 -7.37 -20.08
C ALA A 40 -1.93 -7.63 -20.97
N LYS A 41 -2.63 -8.76 -20.76
CA LYS A 41 -3.71 -9.23 -21.64
C LYS A 41 -5.10 -9.13 -21.04
N GLY A 42 -5.21 -8.66 -19.79
CA GLY A 42 -6.48 -8.56 -19.06
C GLY A 42 -7.02 -9.90 -18.57
N PRO A 43 -8.31 -9.97 -18.20
CA PRO A 43 -8.93 -11.18 -17.65
C PRO A 43 -8.87 -12.37 -18.61
N ARG A 44 -8.46 -13.54 -18.11
CA ARG A 44 -8.32 -14.77 -18.94
C ARG A 44 -8.91 -15.99 -18.26
N THR A 45 -9.33 -16.97 -19.05
CA THR A 45 -9.73 -18.30 -18.54
C THR A 45 -8.50 -19.17 -18.28
N LEU A 46 -8.65 -20.22 -17.47
CA LEU A 46 -7.56 -21.15 -17.18
C LEU A 46 -6.99 -21.78 -18.46
N ASN A 47 -7.85 -22.28 -19.35
CA ASN A 47 -7.41 -22.93 -20.59
C ASN A 47 -6.59 -21.97 -21.46
N THR A 48 -7.08 -20.74 -21.64
CA THR A 48 -6.36 -19.72 -22.43
C THR A 48 -5.01 -19.39 -21.80
N LEU A 49 -4.92 -19.30 -20.47
CA LEU A 49 -3.66 -19.08 -19.77
C LEU A 49 -2.69 -20.24 -19.94
N GLN A 50 -3.16 -21.48 -19.80
CA GLN A 50 -2.31 -22.67 -19.96
C GLN A 50 -1.77 -22.79 -21.39
N THR A 51 -2.58 -22.48 -22.41
CA THR A 51 -2.10 -22.46 -23.80
C THR A 51 -1.07 -21.37 -24.03
N GLU A 52 -1.35 -20.14 -23.56
CA GLU A 52 -0.44 -19.01 -23.76
C GLU A 52 0.90 -19.14 -23.01
N MET A 53 0.90 -19.79 -21.85
CA MET A 53 2.11 -20.00 -21.03
C MET A 53 2.89 -21.27 -21.44
N ALA A 54 2.33 -22.11 -22.31
CA ALA A 54 3.03 -23.26 -22.88
C ALA A 54 4.01 -22.84 -23.99
N GLU A 55 3.83 -21.64 -24.56
CA GLU A 55 4.66 -21.07 -25.61
C GLU A 55 5.79 -20.18 -25.03
N PRO A 56 6.96 -20.09 -25.69
CA PRO A 56 8.05 -19.22 -25.26
C PRO A 56 7.62 -17.73 -25.22
N PRO A 57 8.17 -16.93 -24.29
CA PRO A 57 9.51 -17.07 -23.69
C PRO A 57 9.59 -17.71 -22.30
N GLU A 58 8.49 -17.84 -21.56
CA GLU A 58 8.44 -18.40 -20.21
C GLU A 58 7.65 -19.71 -20.28
N LYS A 59 8.35 -20.84 -20.51
CA LYS A 59 7.70 -22.16 -20.67
C LYS A 59 7.26 -22.69 -19.30
N ILE A 60 5.98 -22.56 -18.99
CA ILE A 60 5.40 -23.00 -17.71
C ILE A 60 4.41 -24.14 -17.98
N SER A 61 4.53 -25.22 -17.22
CA SER A 61 3.62 -26.36 -17.38
C SER A 61 2.18 -26.00 -16.97
N PRO A 62 1.15 -26.63 -17.57
CA PRO A 62 -0.25 -26.37 -17.21
C PRO A 62 -0.54 -26.53 -15.71
N ASN A 63 0.13 -27.47 -15.04
CA ASN A 63 0.00 -27.70 -13.60
C ASN A 63 0.64 -26.58 -12.77
N GLN A 64 1.81 -26.08 -13.18
CA GLN A 64 2.45 -24.93 -12.53
C GLN A 64 1.60 -23.66 -12.68
N VAL A 65 0.93 -23.46 -13.82
CA VAL A 65 -0.02 -22.34 -14.00
C VAL A 65 -1.16 -22.42 -12.97
N VAL A 66 -1.71 -23.61 -12.72
CA VAL A 66 -2.74 -23.81 -11.69
C VAL A 66 -2.20 -23.50 -10.30
N GLN A 67 -1.00 -23.98 -9.96
CA GLN A 67 -0.36 -23.68 -8.68
C GLN A 67 -0.12 -22.18 -8.48
N CYS A 68 0.38 -21.48 -9.51
CA CYS A 68 0.58 -20.03 -9.47
C CYS A 68 -0.73 -19.27 -9.24
N LEU A 69 -1.82 -19.68 -9.92
CA LEU A 69 -3.14 -19.09 -9.73
C LEU A 69 -3.68 -19.34 -8.32
N LEU A 70 -3.49 -20.55 -7.77
CA LEU A 70 -3.91 -20.88 -6.41
C LEU A 70 -3.20 -19.99 -5.39
N VAL A 71 -1.88 -19.83 -5.49
CA VAL A 71 -1.10 -18.93 -4.61
C VAL A 71 -1.60 -17.49 -4.72
N MET A 72 -1.81 -16.97 -5.94
CA MET A 72 -2.30 -15.60 -6.10
C MET A 72 -3.73 -15.40 -5.57
N VAL A 73 -4.63 -16.37 -5.73
CA VAL A 73 -5.99 -16.32 -5.19
C VAL A 73 -5.99 -16.39 -3.66
N GLN A 74 -5.13 -17.25 -3.10
CA GLN A 74 -4.90 -17.38 -1.66
C GLN A 74 -4.45 -16.06 -1.04
N HIS A 75 -3.57 -15.35 -1.73
CA HIS A 75 -3.04 -14.05 -1.30
C HIS A 75 -3.92 -12.85 -1.63
N GLY A 76 -5.07 -13.07 -2.30
CA GLY A 76 -6.02 -12.01 -2.69
C GLY A 76 -5.53 -11.14 -3.86
N ILE A 77 -4.50 -11.60 -4.58
CA ILE A 77 -3.90 -10.89 -5.72
C ILE A 77 -4.70 -11.12 -7.00
N VAL A 78 -5.30 -12.30 -7.16
CA VAL A 78 -6.14 -12.63 -8.31
C VAL A 78 -7.58 -12.78 -7.88
N ASN A 79 -8.46 -12.03 -8.54
CA ASN A 79 -9.90 -12.11 -8.41
C ASN A 79 -10.46 -13.07 -9.46
N VAL A 80 -11.36 -13.95 -9.02
CA VAL A 80 -12.04 -14.91 -9.89
C VAL A 80 -13.46 -14.39 -10.16
N LYS A 81 -13.73 -14.02 -11.40
CA LYS A 81 -15.06 -13.65 -11.85
C LYS A 81 -15.75 -14.88 -12.46
N ARG A 82 -16.91 -15.22 -11.90
CA ARG A 82 -17.80 -16.27 -12.41
C ARG A 82 -19.04 -15.60 -12.98
N GLU A 83 -19.19 -15.64 -14.29
CA GLU A 83 -20.41 -15.24 -14.96
C GLU A 83 -21.28 -16.48 -15.20
N PRO A 84 -22.62 -16.39 -15.08
CA PRO A 84 -23.52 -17.49 -15.41
C PRO A 84 -23.21 -18.01 -16.81
N GLN A 85 -23.11 -19.33 -16.97
CA GLN A 85 -22.84 -20.02 -18.24
C GLN A 85 -21.47 -19.79 -18.89
N LYS A 86 -20.57 -18.99 -18.30
CA LYS A 86 -19.19 -18.81 -18.79
C LYS A 86 -18.16 -19.46 -17.89
N LYS A 87 -17.03 -19.84 -18.48
CA LYS A 87 -15.86 -20.31 -17.74
C LYS A 87 -15.33 -19.20 -16.82
N PRO A 88 -14.81 -19.53 -15.62
CA PRO A 88 -14.26 -18.54 -14.70
C PRO A 88 -13.11 -17.78 -15.35
N THR A 89 -13.11 -16.46 -15.14
CA THR A 89 -12.02 -15.59 -15.59
C THR A 89 -11.21 -15.11 -14.39
N TYR A 90 -9.90 -15.07 -14.58
CA TYR A 90 -8.93 -14.65 -13.58
C TYR A 90 -8.41 -13.27 -13.97
N ALA A 91 -8.42 -12.34 -13.02
CA ALA A 91 -7.89 -10.99 -13.20
C ALA A 91 -7.02 -10.61 -12.01
N VAL A 92 -5.84 -10.05 -12.28
CA VAL A 92 -4.98 -9.49 -11.21
C VAL A 92 -5.62 -8.22 -10.69
N ASP A 93 -5.65 -8.07 -9.37
CA ASP A 93 -5.98 -6.86 -8.66
C ASP A 93 -4.68 -6.09 -8.33
N PRO A 94 -4.39 -4.98 -9.02
CA PRO A 94 -3.22 -4.17 -8.72
C PRO A 94 -3.22 -3.65 -7.29
N ASP A 95 -4.38 -3.35 -6.69
CA ASP A 95 -4.48 -2.75 -5.35
C ASP A 95 -3.92 -3.69 -4.29
N ALA A 96 -4.20 -4.99 -4.41
CA ALA A 96 -3.71 -6.01 -3.50
C ALA A 96 -2.17 -5.98 -3.37
N ILE A 97 -1.47 -5.71 -4.47
CA ILE A 97 0.00 -5.68 -4.51
C ILE A 97 0.54 -4.38 -3.91
N HIS A 98 -0.15 -3.25 -4.11
CA HIS A 98 0.21 -1.99 -3.46
C HIS A 98 0.10 -2.10 -1.93
N PHE A 99 -0.98 -2.73 -1.45
CA PHE A 99 -1.14 -2.98 -0.02
C PHE A 99 -0.09 -3.94 0.54
N ARG A 100 0.38 -4.90 -0.25
CA ARG A 100 1.44 -5.85 0.14
C ARG A 100 2.77 -5.19 0.40
N VAL A 101 3.16 -4.21 -0.42
CA VAL A 101 4.40 -3.45 -0.19
C VAL A 101 4.37 -2.70 1.16
N GLN A 102 3.18 -2.45 1.72
CA GLN A 102 2.99 -1.81 3.03
C GLN A 102 2.93 -2.79 4.21
N HIS A 103 3.05 -4.11 4.00
CA HIS A 103 2.91 -5.11 5.07
C HIS A 103 3.87 -4.87 6.24
N THR A 104 5.09 -4.42 5.97
CA THR A 104 6.07 -4.04 7.00
C THR A 104 5.56 -2.90 7.89
N VAL A 105 4.89 -1.92 7.30
CA VAL A 105 4.27 -0.79 8.02
C VAL A 105 3.04 -1.26 8.80
N TYR A 106 2.26 -2.21 8.28
CA TYR A 106 1.13 -2.82 8.99
C TYR A 106 1.60 -3.55 10.25
N VAL A 107 2.62 -4.39 10.11
CA VAL A 107 3.19 -5.17 11.22
C VAL A 107 3.73 -4.23 12.30
N ARG A 108 4.50 -3.20 11.93
CA ARG A 108 5.00 -2.18 12.88
C ARG A 108 3.87 -1.49 13.66
N HIS A 109 2.85 -1.02 12.94
CA HIS A 109 1.68 -0.38 13.57
C HIS A 109 0.92 -1.31 14.52
N ILE A 110 0.86 -2.60 14.19
CA ILE A 110 0.17 -3.59 15.01
C ILE A 110 1.00 -3.93 16.25
N LYS A 111 2.33 -4.06 16.13
CA LYS A 111 3.23 -4.24 17.26
C LYS A 111 3.08 -3.11 18.29
N GLU A 112 3.03 -1.86 17.84
CA GLU A 112 2.83 -0.70 18.72
C GLU A 112 1.49 -0.74 19.48
N ARG A 113 0.44 -1.34 18.90
CA ARG A 113 -0.92 -1.34 19.47
C ARG A 113 -1.32 -2.62 20.21
N PHE A 114 -0.81 -3.76 19.76
CA PHE A 114 -1.20 -5.10 20.21
C PHE A 114 -0.01 -5.93 20.70
N LYS A 115 1.20 -5.37 20.73
CA LYS A 115 2.44 -6.03 21.14
C LYS A 115 2.74 -7.26 20.26
N ASP A 116 3.56 -8.16 20.78
CA ASP A 116 4.11 -9.30 20.04
C ASP A 116 3.01 -10.29 19.59
N GLU A 117 1.95 -10.47 20.39
CA GLU A 117 0.83 -11.35 19.98
C GLU A 117 0.14 -10.84 18.71
N GLY A 118 -0.04 -9.52 18.59
CA GLY A 118 -0.63 -8.93 17.40
C GLY A 118 0.31 -8.96 16.20
N GLU A 119 1.59 -8.70 16.42
CA GLU A 119 2.64 -8.76 15.39
C GLU A 119 2.64 -10.12 14.70
N ILE A 120 2.72 -11.20 15.48
CA ILE A 120 2.76 -12.57 14.96
C ILE A 120 1.49 -12.93 14.19
N LEU A 121 0.30 -12.55 14.69
CA LEU A 121 -0.96 -12.80 14.01
C LEU A 121 -1.03 -12.12 12.64
N VAL A 122 -0.58 -10.86 12.56
CA VAL A 122 -0.59 -10.10 11.29
C VAL A 122 0.50 -10.59 10.36
N GLU A 123 1.69 -10.92 10.88
CA GLU A 123 2.77 -11.49 10.10
C GLU A 123 2.37 -12.81 9.45
N ALA A 124 1.70 -13.71 10.20
CA ALA A 124 1.16 -14.95 9.67
C ALA A 124 0.16 -14.70 8.52
N LEU A 125 -0.75 -13.72 8.67
CA LEU A 125 -1.67 -13.34 7.59
C LEU A 125 -0.97 -12.67 6.39
N CYS A 126 0.08 -11.87 6.62
CA CYS A 126 0.88 -11.29 5.55
C CYS A 126 1.57 -12.39 4.72
N ARG A 127 2.10 -13.42 5.41
CA ARG A 127 2.84 -14.55 4.82
C ARG A 127 1.95 -15.57 4.12
N HIS A 128 0.76 -15.87 4.66
CA HIS A 128 -0.11 -16.93 4.13
C HIS A 128 -1.38 -16.42 3.42
N GLY A 129 -1.68 -15.12 3.49
CA GLY A 129 -2.87 -14.52 2.88
C GLY A 129 -4.14 -14.76 3.71
N LYS A 130 -4.91 -15.81 3.38
CA LYS A 130 -6.21 -16.12 3.98
C LYS A 130 -6.11 -17.35 4.88
N LEU A 131 -6.42 -17.22 6.16
CA LEU A 131 -6.34 -18.35 7.09
C LEU A 131 -7.64 -18.53 7.87
N THR A 132 -7.99 -19.77 8.16
CA THR A 132 -9.05 -20.06 9.14
C THR A 132 -8.56 -19.70 10.53
N GLN A 133 -9.48 -19.45 11.46
CA GLN A 133 -9.11 -19.10 12.83
C GLN A 133 -8.26 -20.20 13.49
N LYS A 134 -8.55 -21.49 13.24
CA LYS A 134 -7.77 -22.60 13.78
C LYS A 134 -6.32 -22.57 13.27
N HIS A 135 -6.13 -22.51 11.95
CA HIS A 135 -4.79 -22.50 11.36
C HIS A 135 -4.00 -21.26 11.75
N LEU A 136 -4.65 -20.09 11.80
CA LEU A 136 -3.99 -18.86 12.23
C LEU A 136 -3.46 -18.96 13.67
N LEU A 137 -4.27 -19.50 14.59
CA LEU A 137 -3.85 -19.66 15.98
C LEU A 137 -2.75 -20.72 16.13
N ASP A 138 -2.80 -21.83 15.39
CA ASP A 138 -1.76 -22.86 15.43
C ASP A 138 -0.40 -22.32 14.99
N ILE A 139 -0.35 -21.64 13.83
CA ILE A 139 0.88 -21.02 13.31
C ILE A 139 1.39 -19.96 14.29
N ALA A 140 0.49 -19.13 14.82
CA ALA A 140 0.86 -18.05 15.74
C ALA A 140 1.35 -18.58 17.09
N THR A 141 0.74 -19.64 17.63
CA THR A 141 1.21 -20.27 18.88
C THR A 141 2.58 -20.87 18.69
N LYS A 142 2.82 -21.63 17.62
CA LYS A 142 4.16 -22.17 17.30
C LYS A 142 5.21 -21.05 17.20
N SER A 143 4.90 -19.99 16.46
CA SER A 143 5.82 -18.86 16.28
C SER A 143 6.09 -18.10 17.58
N LEU A 144 5.06 -17.90 18.43
CA LEU A 144 5.18 -17.22 19.70
C LEU A 144 6.02 -18.02 20.70
N VAL A 145 5.85 -19.34 20.73
CA VAL A 145 6.64 -20.24 21.59
C VAL A 145 8.12 -20.20 21.18
N HIS A 146 8.42 -20.31 19.89
CA HIS A 146 9.79 -20.19 19.38
C HIS A 146 10.43 -18.83 19.64
N MET A 147 9.63 -17.74 19.70
CA MET A 147 10.13 -16.41 20.02
C MET A 147 10.41 -16.24 21.52
N LYS A 148 9.53 -16.75 22.39
CA LYS A 148 9.60 -16.52 23.85
C LYS A 148 10.52 -17.47 24.59
N TYR A 149 10.65 -18.70 24.11
CA TYR A 149 11.30 -19.77 24.84
C TYR A 149 12.40 -20.38 23.99
N THR A 150 13.58 -20.55 24.57
CA THR A 150 14.56 -21.51 24.05
C THR A 150 14.03 -22.92 24.25
N TYR A 151 14.53 -23.88 23.46
CA TYR A 151 14.05 -25.27 23.51
C TYR A 151 14.10 -25.86 24.94
N GLU A 152 15.08 -25.42 25.73
CA GLU A 152 15.32 -25.83 27.12
C GLU A 152 14.39 -25.16 28.14
N GLN A 153 13.78 -24.02 27.81
CA GLN A 153 12.92 -23.22 28.72
C GLN A 153 11.44 -23.30 28.35
N ARG A 154 11.06 -24.21 27.45
CA ARG A 154 9.70 -24.33 26.95
C ARG A 154 8.76 -24.83 28.08
N PRO A 155 7.71 -24.09 28.43
CA PRO A 155 6.69 -24.58 29.35
C PRO A 155 5.93 -25.76 28.73
N GLU A 156 5.55 -26.73 29.56
CA GLU A 156 4.75 -27.89 29.11
C GLU A 156 3.32 -27.50 28.68
N ASP A 157 2.81 -26.37 29.16
CA ASP A 157 1.47 -25.86 28.86
C ASP A 157 1.47 -24.56 28.04
N ASP A 158 1.21 -24.67 26.73
CA ASP A 158 1.06 -23.56 25.79
C ASP A 158 -0.34 -22.88 25.88
N SER A 159 -1.24 -23.32 26.79
CA SER A 159 -2.63 -22.85 26.90
C SER A 159 -2.73 -21.35 27.18
N LYS A 160 -1.85 -20.80 28.02
CA LYS A 160 -1.86 -19.36 28.36
C LYS A 160 -1.59 -18.48 27.14
N ASP A 161 -0.57 -18.83 26.35
CA ASP A 161 -0.21 -18.10 25.14
C ASP A 161 -1.27 -18.25 24.04
N SER A 162 -1.84 -19.45 23.89
CA SER A 162 -3.00 -19.67 23.02
C SER A 162 -4.20 -18.80 23.41
N ASN A 163 -4.48 -18.65 24.70
CA ASN A 163 -5.58 -17.81 25.20
C ASN A 163 -5.32 -16.31 25.02
N ASN A 164 -4.07 -15.87 25.18
CA ASN A 164 -3.67 -14.50 24.88
C ASN A 164 -3.84 -14.18 23.39
N LEU A 165 -3.39 -15.07 22.50
CA LEU A 165 -3.57 -14.94 21.06
C LEU A 165 -5.05 -14.91 20.65
N LYS A 166 -5.88 -15.80 21.22
CA LYS A 166 -7.34 -15.79 21.01
C LYS A 166 -7.97 -14.46 21.43
N SER A 167 -7.56 -13.93 22.58
CA SER A 167 -8.07 -12.65 23.10
C SER A 167 -7.61 -11.47 22.24
N CYS A 168 -6.36 -11.48 21.79
CA CYS A 168 -5.82 -10.50 20.85
C CYS A 168 -6.57 -10.52 19.51
N LEU A 169 -6.78 -11.72 18.94
CA LEU A 169 -7.52 -11.92 17.71
C LEU A 169 -8.95 -11.36 17.80
N LYS A 170 -9.68 -11.67 18.88
CA LYS A 170 -11.03 -11.12 19.13
C LYS A 170 -11.02 -9.59 19.17
N ARG A 171 -10.04 -8.97 19.82
CA ARG A 171 -9.89 -7.50 19.87
C ARG A 171 -9.61 -6.92 18.49
N MET A 172 -8.74 -7.54 17.69
CA MET A 172 -8.42 -7.09 16.33
C MET A 172 -9.63 -7.16 15.39
N ILE A 173 -10.43 -8.23 15.48
CA ILE A 173 -11.69 -8.38 14.75
C ILE A 173 -12.68 -7.28 15.16
N LYS A 174 -12.86 -7.04 16.47
CA LYS A 174 -13.73 -5.97 16.99
C LYS A 174 -13.30 -4.59 16.49
N LEU A 175 -12.00 -4.34 16.38
CA LEU A 175 -11.42 -3.10 15.87
C LEU A 175 -11.31 -3.05 14.33
N LYS A 176 -11.83 -4.07 13.63
CA LYS A 176 -11.90 -4.19 12.16
C LYS A 176 -10.55 -4.23 11.45
N TYR A 177 -9.48 -4.63 12.12
CA TYR A 177 -8.18 -4.86 11.47
C TYR A 177 -8.19 -6.09 10.58
N LEU A 178 -9.05 -7.06 10.91
CA LEU A 178 -9.30 -8.26 10.15
C LEU A 178 -10.71 -8.22 9.57
N ARG A 179 -10.87 -8.75 8.37
CA ARG A 179 -12.18 -8.97 7.74
C ARG A 179 -12.30 -10.44 7.34
N ARG A 180 -13.53 -10.92 7.24
CA ARG A 180 -13.78 -12.22 6.63
C ARG A 180 -13.35 -12.14 5.16
N ALA A 181 -12.70 -13.18 4.67
CA ALA A 181 -12.49 -13.31 3.24
C ALA A 181 -13.84 -13.59 2.60
N ASP A 182 -14.16 -12.88 1.53
CA ASP A 182 -15.33 -13.20 0.73
C ASP A 182 -15.08 -14.59 0.14
N THR A 183 -15.74 -15.61 0.69
CA THR A 183 -15.84 -16.93 0.10
C THR A 183 -16.74 -16.80 -1.13
N LEU A 184 -16.23 -16.18 -2.20
CA LEU A 184 -16.89 -15.98 -3.49
C LEU A 184 -18.42 -15.87 -3.35
N GLN A 185 -18.90 -14.80 -2.70
CA GLN A 185 -20.33 -14.51 -2.61
C GLN A 185 -20.88 -14.17 -4.01
N THR A 186 -21.27 -15.20 -4.74
CA THR A 186 -22.44 -15.14 -5.63
C THR A 186 -23.40 -16.16 -5.06
N LYS A 187 -24.61 -15.75 -4.68
CA LYS A 187 -25.63 -16.58 -4.04
C LYS A 187 -25.66 -17.98 -4.66
N TRP A 188 -25.22 -18.99 -3.92
CA TRP A 188 -25.26 -20.38 -4.34
C TRP A 188 -26.69 -20.86 -4.16
N LYS A 189 -27.48 -20.81 -5.24
CA LYS A 189 -28.70 -21.59 -5.36
C LYS A 189 -28.53 -22.49 -6.58
N ASP A 190 -28.60 -23.78 -6.30
CA ASP A 190 -28.88 -24.87 -7.24
C ASP A 190 -27.79 -25.18 -8.27
N VAL A 191 -26.74 -25.88 -7.83
CA VAL A 191 -25.99 -26.78 -8.72
C VAL A 191 -25.77 -28.12 -8.02
N VAL A 192 -26.50 -29.13 -8.45
CA VAL A 192 -26.21 -30.54 -8.17
C VAL A 192 -25.03 -30.95 -9.05
N ILE A 193 -23.92 -31.38 -8.45
CA ILE A 193 -22.75 -31.89 -9.17
C ILE A 193 -22.82 -33.43 -9.18
N PRO A 194 -22.78 -34.09 -10.35
CA PRO A 194 -22.81 -35.54 -10.42
C PRO A 194 -21.55 -36.15 -9.80
N THR A 195 -21.72 -36.93 -8.73
CA THR A 195 -20.63 -37.62 -8.05
C THR A 195 -20.40 -39.01 -8.66
N LYS A 196 -19.12 -39.41 -8.67
CA LYS A 196 -18.54 -40.76 -8.91
C LYS A 196 -18.09 -41.09 -10.35
N ARG A 197 -16.77 -41.17 -10.51
CA ARG A 197 -16.11 -42.42 -10.94
C ARG A 197 -15.01 -42.76 -9.94
N LYS A 198 -15.19 -43.88 -9.23
CA LYS A 198 -14.15 -44.49 -8.38
C LYS A 198 -13.08 -45.06 -9.31
N ILE A 199 -11.84 -44.63 -9.16
CA ILE A 199 -10.67 -45.40 -9.59
C ILE A 199 -10.06 -45.95 -8.31
N GLY A 200 -10.07 -47.27 -8.17
CA GLY A 200 -9.48 -47.96 -7.04
C GLY A 200 -7.97 -47.94 -7.13
N MET A 201 -7.30 -47.53 -6.06
CA MET A 201 -5.88 -47.80 -5.84
C MET A 201 -5.74 -48.48 -4.49
N GLN A 202 -5.16 -49.68 -4.50
CA GLN A 202 -4.81 -50.46 -3.32
C GLN A 202 -3.72 -49.73 -2.51
N VAL A 203 -3.90 -49.70 -1.20
CA VAL A 203 -2.95 -49.14 -0.24
C VAL A 203 -1.88 -50.19 0.05
N ILE A 204 -0.63 -49.91 -0.34
CA ILE A 204 0.55 -50.65 0.16
C ILE A 204 1.02 -49.95 1.43
N GLN A 205 1.09 -50.67 2.55
CA GLN A 205 1.65 -50.17 3.80
C GLN A 205 3.19 -50.32 3.80
N PRO A 206 3.96 -49.32 4.29
CA PRO A 206 5.41 -49.47 4.47
C PRO A 206 5.76 -50.29 5.74
N PRO A 207 6.88 -51.03 5.74
CA PRO A 207 7.29 -51.88 6.86
C PRO A 207 7.91 -51.06 8.01
N PRO A 208 7.95 -51.60 9.25
CA PRO A 208 8.46 -50.89 10.41
C PRO A 208 10.00 -50.91 10.48
N VAL A 209 10.61 -49.74 10.69
CA VAL A 209 12.08 -49.60 10.83
C VAL A 209 12.49 -49.62 12.31
N LYS A 210 13.44 -50.51 12.63
CA LYS A 210 14.06 -50.68 13.95
C LYS A 210 15.04 -49.55 14.26
N LYS A 211 15.07 -49.10 15.52
CA LYS A 211 16.01 -48.09 16.05
C LYS A 211 17.41 -48.68 16.23
N SER A 212 18.45 -48.01 15.73
CA SER A 212 19.82 -48.16 16.24
C SER A 212 20.65 -46.87 16.16
N ARG A 213 20.99 -46.39 17.36
CA ARG A 213 22.20 -45.70 17.88
C ARG A 213 22.94 -44.60 17.07
N LYS A 214 23.04 -43.46 17.77
CA LYS A 214 23.89 -42.25 17.68
C LYS A 214 25.34 -42.48 17.21
N ILE A 215 25.90 -41.49 16.50
CA ILE A 215 27.17 -40.79 16.80
C ILE A 215 27.09 -39.35 16.24
N SER A 216 27.63 -38.41 17.02
CA SER A 216 27.62 -36.96 16.91
C SER A 216 28.64 -36.38 15.91
N TYR A 217 28.24 -35.33 15.18
CA TYR A 217 29.08 -34.16 14.89
C TYR A 217 28.16 -32.97 14.61
N GLU A 218 28.48 -31.82 15.20
CA GLU A 218 27.69 -30.58 15.17
C GLU A 218 28.43 -29.55 14.31
N PRO A 219 27.97 -29.27 13.08
CA PRO A 219 28.31 -28.05 12.37
C PRO A 219 27.18 -27.04 12.59
N GLN A 220 27.48 -25.90 13.23
CA GLN A 220 26.56 -24.77 13.26
C GLN A 220 26.43 -24.20 11.85
N GLU A 221 25.33 -24.54 11.17
CA GLU A 221 24.98 -23.99 9.88
C GLU A 221 24.44 -22.55 10.02
N PRO A 222 24.78 -21.66 9.08
CA PRO A 222 24.23 -20.31 9.03
C PRO A 222 22.72 -20.37 8.77
N ALA A 223 21.95 -19.57 9.52
CA ALA A 223 20.49 -19.49 9.45
C ALA A 223 19.97 -19.28 8.02
N TYR A 224 19.76 -20.38 7.31
CA TYR A 224 18.89 -20.47 6.15
C TYR A 224 17.47 -20.22 6.67
N ILE A 225 16.82 -19.21 6.12
CA ILE A 225 15.36 -19.12 6.20
C ILE A 225 14.87 -20.26 5.31
N GLU A 226 14.69 -21.44 5.91
CA GLU A 226 13.94 -22.53 5.32
C GLU A 226 12.57 -21.97 4.95
N THR A 227 12.36 -21.77 3.65
CA THR A 227 11.03 -21.65 3.09
C THR A 227 10.43 -23.03 3.20
N TYR A 228 9.87 -23.33 4.38
CA TYR A 228 8.97 -24.46 4.55
C TYR A 228 7.80 -24.25 3.58
N ALA A 229 7.94 -24.80 2.38
CA ALA A 229 6.81 -25.33 1.64
C ALA A 229 6.32 -26.52 2.49
N ASP A 230 5.55 -26.23 3.52
CA ASP A 230 4.91 -27.23 4.35
C ASP A 230 3.96 -28.02 3.44
N GLU A 231 4.38 -29.24 3.08
CA GLU A 231 3.62 -30.17 2.24
C GLU A 231 2.25 -30.55 2.85
N SER A 232 1.97 -30.11 4.09
CA SER A 232 0.65 -30.22 4.72
C SER A 232 -0.41 -29.26 4.16
N LEU A 233 -0.05 -28.26 3.33
CA LEU A 233 -1.01 -27.34 2.68
C LEU A 233 -1.70 -27.93 1.43
N LYS A 234 -2.14 -29.20 1.51
CA LYS A 234 -3.13 -29.73 0.57
C LYS A 234 -4.47 -29.07 0.85
N PHE A 235 -4.80 -28.02 0.07
CA PHE A 235 -6.12 -27.40 0.06
C PHE A 235 -7.20 -28.44 -0.28
N ARG A 236 -7.82 -29.02 0.75
CA ARG A 236 -9.11 -29.69 0.58
C ARG A 236 -10.16 -28.59 0.52
N TYR A 237 -10.79 -28.42 -0.65
CA TYR A 237 -12.08 -27.75 -0.69
C TYR A 237 -13.04 -28.62 0.12
N ALA A 238 -13.42 -28.15 1.31
CA ALA A 238 -14.43 -28.81 2.12
C ALA A 238 -15.79 -28.60 1.45
N ASP A 239 -16.33 -29.69 0.91
CA ASP A 239 -17.76 -29.84 0.65
C ASP A 239 -18.54 -29.76 1.97
N SER A 240 -19.76 -29.23 1.88
CA SER A 240 -20.82 -29.14 2.90
C SER A 240 -20.74 -28.03 3.94
N ASP A 241 -21.77 -27.17 3.92
CA ASP A 241 -22.59 -26.53 4.97
C ASP A 241 -22.04 -26.14 6.36
N ASN A 242 -20.75 -26.30 6.63
CA ASN A 242 -20.02 -25.70 7.76
C ASN A 242 -18.82 -24.92 7.20
N ALA A 243 -19.09 -23.88 6.40
CA ALA A 243 -18.04 -23.11 5.74
C ALA A 243 -17.06 -22.50 6.76
N GLU A 244 -15.86 -23.07 6.85
CA GLU A 244 -14.79 -22.53 7.69
C GLU A 244 -14.55 -21.06 7.33
N VAL A 245 -14.69 -20.17 8.31
CA VAL A 245 -14.53 -18.74 8.09
C VAL A 245 -13.05 -18.41 7.90
N PHE A 246 -12.69 -18.01 6.69
CA PHE A 246 -11.36 -17.48 6.38
C PHE A 246 -11.28 -16.00 6.79
N TRP A 247 -10.15 -15.65 7.40
CA TRP A 247 -9.80 -14.30 7.80
C TRP A 247 -8.67 -13.77 6.91
N GLN A 248 -8.74 -12.48 6.61
CA GLN A 248 -7.72 -11.75 5.87
C GLN A 248 -7.54 -10.36 6.47
N LEU A 249 -6.43 -9.70 6.12
CA LEU A 249 -6.19 -8.32 6.51
C LEU A 249 -7.22 -7.39 5.89
N ASN A 250 -7.68 -6.41 6.67
CA ASN A 250 -8.54 -5.34 6.19
C ASN A 250 -7.68 -4.16 5.73
N HIS A 251 -7.09 -4.25 4.54
CA HIS A 251 -6.23 -3.18 3.99
C HIS A 251 -6.87 -1.78 4.02
N PRO A 252 -8.17 -1.60 3.66
CA PRO A 252 -8.84 -0.31 3.82
C PRO A 252 -8.81 0.27 5.23
N LYS A 253 -8.85 -0.58 6.27
CA LYS A 253 -8.72 -0.12 7.66
C LYS A 253 -7.33 0.44 7.94
N PHE A 254 -6.28 -0.20 7.44
CA PHE A 254 -4.91 0.30 7.61
C PHE A 254 -4.71 1.62 6.87
N MET A 255 -5.17 1.71 5.62
CA MET A 255 -5.12 2.97 4.84
C MET A 255 -5.86 4.09 5.55
N PHE A 256 -7.05 3.83 6.08
CA PHE A 256 -7.80 4.80 6.88
C PHE A 256 -7.00 5.30 8.09
N ILE A 257 -6.33 4.41 8.82
CA ILE A 257 -5.55 4.80 10.00
C ILE A 257 -4.33 5.63 9.59
N PHE A 258 -3.59 5.20 8.56
CA PHE A 258 -2.39 5.90 8.11
C PHE A 258 -2.71 7.27 7.52
N ARG A 259 -3.76 7.36 6.70
CA ARG A 259 -4.28 8.64 6.22
C ARG A 259 -4.60 9.59 7.36
N ASN A 260 -5.35 9.12 8.37
CA ASN A 260 -5.72 9.97 9.50
C ASN A 260 -4.50 10.39 10.34
N ARG A 261 -3.49 9.50 10.47
CA ARG A 261 -2.23 9.81 11.15
C ARG A 261 -1.44 10.88 10.41
N ASP A 262 -1.37 10.78 9.08
CA ASP A 262 -0.60 11.70 8.25
C ASP A 262 -1.30 13.06 8.16
N ILE A 263 -2.63 13.08 8.02
CA ILE A 263 -3.44 14.31 8.14
C ILE A 263 -3.24 14.95 9.51
N GLY A 264 -3.29 14.18 10.60
CA GLY A 264 -3.03 14.70 11.94
C GLY A 264 -1.63 15.31 12.07
N SER A 265 -0.62 14.65 11.49
CA SER A 265 0.76 15.15 11.47
C SER A 265 0.88 16.42 10.62
N TYR A 266 0.16 16.51 9.50
CA TYR A 266 0.10 17.70 8.67
C TYR A 266 -0.50 18.89 9.44
N VAL A 267 -1.65 18.70 10.09
CA VAL A 267 -2.32 19.73 10.90
C VAL A 267 -1.45 20.18 12.07
N LYS A 268 -0.71 19.26 12.71
CA LYS A 268 0.21 19.59 13.80
C LYS A 268 1.27 20.62 13.39
N HIS A 269 1.85 20.47 12.20
CA HIS A 269 2.92 21.36 11.72
C HIS A 269 2.38 22.67 11.14
N ARG A 270 1.13 22.69 10.67
CA ARG A 270 0.50 23.88 10.08
C ARG A 270 -0.22 24.77 11.09
N VAL A 271 -0.75 24.17 12.15
CA VAL A 271 -1.52 24.86 13.20
C VAL A 271 -0.85 24.61 14.54
N ASP A 272 -1.21 23.53 15.24
CA ASP A 272 -0.62 23.12 16.51
C ASP A 272 -1.06 21.70 16.93
N LYS A 273 -0.58 21.25 18.10
CA LYS A 273 -0.92 19.94 18.68
C LYS A 273 -2.40 19.80 19.06
N GLU A 274 -3.09 20.89 19.39
CA GLU A 274 -4.49 20.85 19.80
C GLU A 274 -5.41 20.68 18.59
N ALA A 275 -5.15 21.41 17.51
CA ALA A 275 -5.81 21.26 16.22
C ALA A 275 -5.60 19.84 15.66
N GLN A 276 -4.39 19.28 15.79
CA GLN A 276 -4.14 17.87 15.45
C GLN A 276 -5.12 16.94 16.19
N PHE A 277 -5.30 17.14 17.49
CA PHE A 277 -6.18 16.29 18.28
C PHE A 277 -7.65 16.45 17.88
N ILE A 278 -8.11 17.69 17.69
CA ILE A 278 -9.49 17.98 17.22
C ILE A 278 -9.76 17.25 15.91
N VAL A 279 -8.88 17.44 14.91
CA VAL A 279 -9.03 16.80 13.60
C VAL A 279 -8.94 15.28 13.72
N ARG A 280 -8.04 14.74 14.54
CA ARG A 280 -7.92 13.29 14.74
C ARG A 280 -9.19 12.68 15.32
N GLU A 281 -9.79 13.32 16.33
CA GLU A 281 -11.04 12.84 16.92
C GLU A 281 -12.21 12.94 15.95
N MET A 282 -12.30 14.03 15.18
CA MET A 282 -13.28 14.15 14.09
C MET A 282 -13.10 13.02 13.07
N LEU A 283 -11.88 12.81 12.56
CA LEU A 283 -11.56 11.77 11.57
C LEU A 283 -11.83 10.34 12.08
N ASN A 284 -11.63 10.08 13.37
CA ASN A 284 -11.93 8.77 13.97
C ASN A 284 -13.42 8.41 13.95
N LYS A 285 -14.30 9.39 13.77
CA LYS A 285 -15.75 9.19 13.62
C LYS A 285 -16.17 8.95 12.16
N TYR A 286 -15.28 9.12 11.19
CA TYR A 286 -15.60 8.89 9.78
C TYR A 286 -15.74 7.39 9.51
N PRO A 287 -16.62 7.00 8.58
CA PRO A 287 -16.69 5.62 8.13
C PRO A 287 -15.39 5.22 7.42
N ILE A 288 -15.01 3.95 7.59
CA ILE A 288 -13.91 3.34 6.83
C ILE A 288 -14.36 3.29 5.37
N GLY A 289 -13.56 3.84 4.45
CA GLY A 289 -13.90 3.92 3.02
C GLY A 289 -14.53 5.25 2.59
N GLY A 290 -14.77 6.20 3.50
CA GLY A 290 -15.16 7.56 3.12
C GLY A 290 -16.56 7.70 2.52
N HIS A 291 -17.42 6.70 2.67
CA HIS A 291 -18.81 6.74 2.20
C HIS A 291 -19.56 7.95 2.75
N GLU A 292 -20.33 8.59 1.87
CA GLU A 292 -21.27 9.64 2.25
C GLU A 292 -22.48 9.08 3.01
N PRO A 293 -23.09 9.87 3.91
CA PRO A 293 -22.73 11.24 4.26
C PRO A 293 -21.53 11.31 5.23
N ARG A 294 -20.61 12.26 4.99
CA ARG A 294 -19.49 12.52 5.91
C ARG A 294 -20.01 13.17 7.20
N PRO A 295 -19.49 12.81 8.38
CA PRO A 295 -20.00 13.37 9.62
C PRO A 295 -19.54 14.82 9.80
N SER A 296 -20.51 15.71 10.03
CA SER A 296 -20.34 17.11 10.41
C SER A 296 -20.46 17.29 11.93
N PHE A 297 -19.72 18.21 12.54
CA PHE A 297 -19.68 18.39 14.00
C PHE A 297 -20.03 19.83 14.41
N ALA A 298 -20.93 19.97 15.37
CA ALA A 298 -21.22 21.26 16.00
C ALA A 298 -20.07 21.68 16.95
N VAL A 299 -19.95 22.98 17.22
CA VAL A 299 -18.90 23.54 18.11
C VAL A 299 -18.90 22.88 19.49
N ASP A 300 -20.07 22.59 20.06
CA ASP A 300 -20.16 21.95 21.38
C ASP A 300 -19.65 20.51 21.37
N GLN A 301 -19.89 19.75 20.30
CA GLN A 301 -19.33 18.40 20.13
C GLN A 301 -17.81 18.44 20.02
N ILE A 302 -17.27 19.42 19.29
CA ILE A 302 -15.82 19.63 19.17
C ILE A 302 -15.22 20.00 20.53
N ARG A 303 -15.89 20.85 21.30
CA ARG A 303 -15.46 21.21 22.66
C ARG A 303 -15.39 19.97 23.56
N ASP A 304 -16.35 19.06 23.45
CA ASP A 304 -16.33 17.83 24.24
C ASP A 304 -15.19 16.89 23.85
N PHE A 305 -14.70 16.94 22.61
CA PHE A 305 -13.46 16.25 22.24
C PHE A 305 -12.26 16.86 22.97
N VAL A 306 -12.13 18.19 22.94
CA VAL A 306 -11.04 18.92 23.61
C VAL A 306 -11.03 18.67 25.11
N LYS A 307 -12.19 18.59 25.78
CA LYS A 307 -12.26 18.28 27.22
C LYS A 307 -11.62 16.94 27.60
N LYS A 308 -11.59 15.97 26.68
CA LYS A 308 -10.93 14.66 26.89
C LYS A 308 -9.41 14.75 26.86
N LEU A 309 -8.86 15.85 26.35
CA LEU A 309 -7.43 16.12 26.30
C LEU A 309 -7.00 16.73 27.64
N ASN A 310 -6.63 15.88 28.62
CA ASN A 310 -5.92 16.21 29.86
C ASN A 310 -6.14 17.63 30.43
N GLY A 311 -7.39 17.98 30.76
CA GLY A 311 -7.69 19.16 31.59
C GLY A 311 -7.46 20.54 30.96
N VAL A 312 -7.11 20.64 29.68
CA VAL A 312 -6.96 21.96 29.02
C VAL A 312 -8.34 22.58 28.82
N LYS A 313 -8.68 23.56 29.67
CA LYS A 313 -9.87 24.40 29.49
C LYS A 313 -9.63 25.39 28.36
N ILE A 314 -9.84 24.97 27.11
CA ILE A 314 -9.93 25.93 26.00
C ILE A 314 -11.20 26.75 26.19
N SER A 315 -11.07 28.08 26.27
CA SER A 315 -12.21 28.99 26.36
C SER A 315 -13.08 28.86 25.09
N ARG A 316 -14.38 29.17 25.19
CA ARG A 316 -15.27 29.15 24.01
C ARG A 316 -14.71 30.02 22.87
N GLU A 317 -14.13 31.16 23.22
CA GLU A 317 -13.56 32.11 22.28
C GLU A 317 -12.25 31.60 21.66
N GLY A 318 -11.38 30.98 22.46
CA GLY A 318 -10.15 30.34 21.95
C GLY A 318 -10.44 29.19 21.00
N LEU A 319 -11.50 28.40 21.26
CA LEU A 319 -11.93 27.34 20.35
C LEU A 319 -12.47 27.92 19.04
N LYS A 320 -13.30 28.97 19.09
CA LYS A 320 -13.79 29.64 17.89
C LYS A 320 -12.65 30.19 17.04
N GLN A 321 -11.70 30.91 17.66
CA GLN A 321 -10.52 31.44 16.95
C GLN A 321 -9.74 30.33 16.25
N LYS A 322 -9.54 29.18 16.92
CA LYS A 322 -8.87 28.02 16.33
C LYS A 322 -9.63 27.43 15.16
N LEU A 323 -10.95 27.29 15.27
CA LEU A 323 -11.81 26.84 14.18
C LEU A 323 -11.79 27.82 12.99
N THR A 324 -11.74 29.13 13.25
CA THR A 324 -11.57 30.17 12.23
C THR A 324 -10.21 30.06 11.53
N GLN A 325 -9.13 29.83 12.29
CA GLN A 325 -7.80 29.61 11.70
C GLN A 325 -7.77 28.36 10.83
N MET A 326 -8.38 27.26 11.29
CA MET A 326 -8.44 26.01 10.54
C MET A 326 -9.29 26.11 9.27
N THR A 327 -10.39 26.86 9.30
CA THR A 327 -11.22 27.15 8.12
C THR A 327 -10.51 28.08 7.14
N ALA A 328 -9.80 29.12 7.62
CA ALA A 328 -8.98 29.98 6.78
C ALA A 328 -7.85 29.21 6.05
N LEU A 329 -7.28 28.20 6.70
CA LEU A 329 -6.30 27.27 6.11
C LEU A 329 -6.95 26.14 5.29
N LYS A 330 -8.27 26.18 5.06
CA LYS A 330 -9.05 25.19 4.30
C LYS A 330 -8.99 23.76 4.86
N LEU A 331 -8.59 23.60 6.12
CA LEU A 331 -8.56 22.31 6.82
C LEU A 331 -9.97 21.84 7.21
N LEU A 332 -10.85 22.80 7.48
CA LEU A 332 -12.27 22.56 7.78
C LEU A 332 -13.16 23.29 6.78
N VAL A 333 -14.33 22.70 6.50
CA VAL A 333 -15.42 23.31 5.73
C VAL A 333 -16.60 23.54 6.68
N THR A 334 -17.22 24.71 6.59
CA THR A 334 -18.43 25.06 7.33
C THR A 334 -19.67 24.69 6.52
N GLU A 335 -20.45 23.75 7.03
CA GLU A 335 -21.76 23.43 6.48
C GLU A 335 -22.82 24.20 7.29
N GLY A 336 -23.46 25.16 6.61
CA GLY A 336 -24.43 26.09 7.21
C GLY A 336 -23.93 27.52 7.29
N GLY A 337 -24.06 28.25 6.16
CA GLY A 337 -24.09 29.71 6.09
C GLY A 337 -22.88 30.40 5.44
N THR A 338 -23.02 30.81 4.18
CA THR A 338 -22.50 32.10 3.67
C THR A 338 -23.69 32.78 2.98
N GLU A 339 -24.21 33.85 3.58
CA GLU A 339 -24.10 35.23 3.10
C GLU A 339 -24.99 35.53 1.89
N THR A 340 -26.25 35.91 2.17
CA THR A 340 -27.05 37.00 1.57
C THR A 340 -28.48 36.80 2.01
N SER A 341 -28.98 37.59 2.95
CA SER A 341 -30.38 38.04 3.01
C SER A 341 -30.48 39.11 4.08
N SER A 342 -30.62 40.34 3.60
CA SER A 342 -31.54 41.36 4.07
C SER A 342 -32.03 41.26 5.52
N VAL A 343 -31.87 42.40 6.20
CA VAL A 343 -32.51 42.81 7.46
C VAL A 343 -34.03 42.65 7.37
N ALA A 344 -34.54 41.44 7.62
CA ALA A 344 -35.89 41.11 8.05
C ALA A 344 -35.92 39.59 8.27
N ASP A 345 -36.65 39.13 9.29
CA ASP A 345 -36.88 37.71 9.61
C ASP A 345 -35.83 37.02 10.49
N ILE A 346 -35.50 37.69 11.60
CA ILE A 346 -35.17 37.00 12.85
C ILE A 346 -36.48 36.49 13.45
N LYS A 347 -36.81 35.22 13.20
CA LYS A 347 -37.65 34.39 14.10
C LYS A 347 -37.44 32.90 13.79
N ASN A 348 -36.68 32.26 14.66
CA ASN A 348 -36.65 30.82 14.93
C ASN A 348 -36.23 29.86 13.81
N SER A 349 -34.92 29.83 13.52
CA SER A 349 -34.08 28.62 13.59
C SER A 349 -32.69 28.95 13.05
N ALA A 350 -31.83 29.53 13.90
CA ALA A 350 -30.42 29.66 13.58
C ALA A 350 -29.83 28.25 13.38
N ARG A 351 -29.62 27.85 12.12
CA ARG A 351 -28.88 26.62 11.82
C ARG A 351 -27.49 26.75 12.44
N ALA A 352 -27.22 25.95 13.48
CA ALA A 352 -25.93 25.94 14.14
C ALA A 352 -24.83 25.58 13.13
N VAL A 353 -23.76 26.38 13.08
CA VAL A 353 -22.60 26.15 12.20
C VAL A 353 -21.99 24.78 12.53
N LYS A 354 -21.90 23.91 11.53
CA LYS A 354 -21.24 22.61 11.64
C LYS A 354 -19.94 22.60 10.85
N TYR A 355 -18.95 21.88 11.37
CA TYR A 355 -17.63 21.75 10.76
C TYR A 355 -17.44 20.33 10.22
N LEU A 356 -16.95 20.26 8.98
CA LEU A 356 -16.52 19.06 8.29
C LEU A 356 -15.00 19.13 8.09
N VAL A 357 -14.28 18.01 8.15
CA VAL A 357 -12.86 17.97 7.79
C VAL A 357 -12.73 17.86 6.27
N ASN A 358 -12.00 18.79 5.65
CA ASN A 358 -11.74 18.78 4.21
C ASN A 358 -10.64 17.77 3.86
N ILE A 359 -10.97 16.48 3.87
CA ILE A 359 -9.99 15.41 3.62
C ILE A 359 -9.34 15.58 2.24
N GLU A 360 -10.15 15.83 1.20
CA GLU A 360 -9.67 16.02 -0.17
C GLU A 360 -8.72 17.21 -0.28
N GLY A 361 -9.12 18.39 0.20
CA GLY A 361 -8.28 19.58 0.14
C GLY A 361 -6.98 19.45 0.94
N ILE A 362 -7.01 18.76 2.09
CA ILE A 362 -5.79 18.47 2.85
C ILE A 362 -4.86 17.55 2.06
N ILE A 363 -5.39 16.48 1.46
CA ILE A 363 -4.60 15.53 0.69
C ILE A 363 -4.01 16.20 -0.55
N GLU A 364 -4.78 17.00 -1.29
CA GLU A 364 -4.29 17.76 -2.44
C GLU A 364 -3.16 18.71 -2.06
N GLU A 365 -3.30 19.42 -0.95
CA GLU A 365 -2.27 20.32 -0.43
C GLU A 365 -1.01 19.56 0.03
N MET A 366 -1.16 18.38 0.65
CA MET A 366 -0.02 17.50 0.97
C MET A 366 0.69 17.03 -0.30
N LYS A 367 -0.05 16.57 -1.33
CA LYS A 367 0.53 16.21 -2.64
C LYS A 367 1.26 17.39 -3.27
N LEU A 368 0.69 18.60 -3.19
CA LEU A 368 1.28 19.81 -3.73
C LEU A 368 2.60 20.17 -3.05
N GLN A 369 2.69 20.03 -1.72
CA GLN A 369 3.92 20.29 -0.98
C GLN A 369 5.03 19.31 -1.35
N HIS A 370 4.69 18.03 -1.51
CA HIS A 370 5.65 17.05 -2.00
C HIS A 370 6.09 17.36 -3.44
N ALA A 371 5.17 17.73 -4.33
CA ALA A 371 5.51 18.16 -5.68
C ALA A 371 6.44 19.38 -5.68
N GLN A 372 6.14 20.40 -4.88
CA GLN A 372 6.98 21.60 -4.72
C GLN A 372 8.37 21.25 -4.17
N SER A 373 8.47 20.32 -3.23
CA SER A 373 9.75 19.85 -2.68
C SER A 373 10.60 19.18 -3.76
N ILE A 374 9.99 18.31 -4.58
CA ILE A 374 10.67 17.64 -5.71
C ILE A 374 11.12 18.66 -6.76
N VAL A 375 10.26 19.62 -7.10
CA VAL A 375 10.59 20.71 -8.03
C VAL A 375 11.75 21.54 -7.47
N LYS A 376 11.76 21.86 -6.17
CA LYS A 376 12.84 22.60 -5.52
C LYS A 376 14.17 21.84 -5.59
N GLN A 377 14.15 20.53 -5.37
CA GLN A 377 15.35 19.70 -5.45
C GLN A 377 15.90 19.59 -6.88
N LYS A 378 15.02 19.55 -7.89
CA LYS A 378 15.42 19.42 -9.30
C LYS A 378 15.82 20.73 -9.97
N PHE A 379 15.09 21.81 -9.70
CA PHE A 379 15.18 23.08 -10.43
C PHE A 379 15.58 24.26 -9.54
N GLY A 380 16.00 23.98 -8.30
CA GLY A 380 16.35 25.00 -7.32
C GLY A 380 15.17 25.80 -6.79
N VAL A 381 15.48 26.82 -6.00
CA VAL A 381 14.50 27.69 -5.35
C VAL A 381 13.72 28.52 -6.38
N GLU A 382 14.39 28.94 -7.46
CA GLU A 382 13.80 29.70 -8.55
C GLU A 382 12.75 28.90 -9.30
N GLY A 383 13.05 27.64 -9.62
CA GLY A 383 12.08 26.74 -10.24
C GLY A 383 10.86 26.50 -9.34
N ALA A 384 11.06 26.24 -8.05
CA ALA A 384 9.95 26.09 -7.10
C ALA A 384 9.05 27.34 -7.03
N ARG A 385 9.65 28.54 -7.10
CA ARG A 385 8.91 29.81 -7.16
C ARG A 385 8.08 29.92 -8.44
N ILE A 386 8.67 29.63 -9.62
CA ILE A 386 7.96 29.63 -10.90
C ILE A 386 6.79 28.64 -10.88
N PHE A 387 7.03 27.40 -10.46
CA PHE A 387 5.99 26.36 -10.37
C PHE A 387 4.82 26.80 -9.49
N ARG A 388 5.10 27.37 -8.31
CA ARG A 388 4.07 27.91 -7.41
C ARG A 388 3.29 29.07 -8.05
N LEU A 389 3.97 29.98 -8.73
CA LEU A 389 3.33 31.11 -9.42
C LEU A 389 2.36 30.63 -10.51
N VAL A 390 2.82 29.72 -11.39
CA VAL A 390 2.00 29.18 -12.48
C VAL A 390 0.82 28.37 -11.93
N TYR A 391 1.04 27.54 -10.90
CA TYR A 391 -0.03 26.76 -10.25
C TYR A 391 -1.13 27.65 -9.64
N ASN A 392 -0.75 28.76 -9.00
CA ASN A 392 -1.68 29.68 -8.34
C ASN A 392 -2.44 30.57 -9.32
N LYS A 393 -1.75 31.11 -10.33
CA LYS A 393 -2.34 32.03 -11.32
C LYS A 393 -3.02 31.30 -12.49
N LYS A 394 -2.88 29.98 -12.57
CA LYS A 394 -3.48 29.05 -13.54
C LYS A 394 -2.95 29.20 -14.98
N ARG A 395 -2.88 30.42 -15.51
CA ARG A 395 -2.43 30.72 -16.87
C ARG A 395 -1.55 31.96 -16.86
N LEU A 396 -0.30 31.82 -17.28
CA LEU A 396 0.65 32.94 -17.35
C LEU A 396 1.47 32.91 -18.63
N GLU A 397 1.75 34.08 -19.19
CA GLU A 397 2.76 34.24 -20.24
C GLU A 397 4.17 34.25 -19.65
N GLU A 398 5.18 33.87 -20.44
CA GLU A 398 6.61 33.91 -20.04
C GLU A 398 7.02 35.29 -19.50
N LYS A 399 6.55 36.37 -20.15
CA LYS A 399 6.83 37.75 -19.71
C LYS A 399 6.24 38.04 -18.32
N GLN A 400 5.01 37.59 -18.07
CA GLN A 400 4.34 37.78 -16.79
C GLN A 400 5.02 36.98 -15.68
N VAL A 401 5.44 35.74 -15.97
CA VAL A 401 6.21 34.92 -15.03
C VAL A 401 7.51 35.60 -14.65
N ALA A 402 8.26 36.16 -15.61
CA ALA A 402 9.51 36.86 -15.34
C ALA A 402 9.33 38.08 -14.42
N VAL A 403 8.30 38.90 -14.67
CA VAL A 403 8.00 40.07 -13.83
C VAL A 403 7.57 39.63 -12.42
N MET A 404 6.63 38.68 -12.30
CA MET A 404 6.12 38.23 -10.99
C MET A 404 7.15 37.46 -10.18
N ALA A 405 8.02 36.69 -10.85
CA ALA A 405 9.09 35.95 -10.21
C ALA A 405 10.32 36.81 -9.93
N THR A 406 10.37 38.06 -10.38
CA THR A 406 11.55 38.93 -10.32
C THR A 406 12.81 38.22 -10.83
N LEU A 407 12.70 37.59 -12.01
CA LEU A 407 13.75 36.84 -12.67
C LEU A 407 13.96 37.33 -14.09
N GLU A 408 15.18 37.14 -14.59
CA GLU A 408 15.48 37.36 -15.99
C GLU A 408 14.68 36.41 -16.89
N LYS A 409 14.17 36.94 -18.01
CA LYS A 409 13.37 36.19 -18.97
C LYS A 409 14.10 34.96 -19.52
N ARG A 410 15.43 35.03 -19.70
CA ARG A 410 16.26 33.91 -20.16
C ARG A 410 16.22 32.74 -19.18
N ILE A 411 16.35 33.01 -17.88
CA ILE A 411 16.31 32.01 -16.81
C ILE A 411 14.92 31.38 -16.74
N VAL A 412 13.87 32.22 -16.76
CA VAL A 412 12.48 31.76 -16.73
C VAL A 412 12.17 30.83 -17.90
N ARG A 413 12.58 31.19 -19.12
CA ARG A 413 12.41 30.33 -20.29
C ARG A 413 13.08 28.97 -20.12
N GLY A 414 14.35 28.96 -19.69
CA GLY A 414 15.08 27.71 -19.46
C GLY A 414 14.41 26.82 -18.41
N LEU A 415 13.97 27.40 -17.28
CA LEU A 415 13.29 26.68 -16.22
C LEU A 415 11.92 26.15 -16.66
N LEU A 416 11.12 26.95 -17.37
CA LEU A 416 9.81 26.53 -17.87
C LEU A 416 9.92 25.41 -18.91
N GLN A 417 10.90 25.49 -19.82
CA GLN A 417 11.18 24.43 -20.79
C GLN A 417 11.65 23.14 -20.10
N ASN A 418 12.54 23.23 -19.12
CA ASN A 418 12.99 22.07 -18.36
C ASN A 418 11.83 21.43 -17.58
N MET A 419 10.92 22.23 -17.00
CA MET A 419 9.72 21.74 -16.34
C MET A 419 8.74 21.07 -17.31
N LEU A 420 8.63 21.57 -18.54
CA LEU A 420 7.79 20.98 -19.59
C LEU A 420 8.30 19.58 -19.95
N CYS A 421 9.60 19.46 -20.24
CA CYS A 421 10.25 18.18 -20.55
C CYS A 421 10.08 17.15 -19.43
N GLU A 422 10.08 17.62 -18.18
CA GLU A 422 9.93 16.80 -16.99
C GLU A 422 8.46 16.61 -16.54
N GLY A 423 7.49 17.10 -17.31
CA GLY A 423 6.05 16.92 -17.05
C GLY A 423 5.51 17.64 -15.81
N PHE A 424 6.15 18.75 -15.40
CA PHE A 424 5.72 19.61 -14.31
C PHE A 424 4.91 20.83 -14.75
N SER A 425 5.00 21.22 -16.02
CA SER A 425 4.25 22.30 -16.62
C SER A 425 3.70 21.90 -17.99
N ASN A 426 2.69 22.62 -18.47
CA ASN A 426 2.11 22.46 -19.79
C ASN A 426 2.11 23.81 -20.50
N VAL A 427 2.21 23.78 -21.83
CA VAL A 427 2.03 24.95 -22.69
C VAL A 427 0.73 24.81 -23.45
N GLN A 428 -0.08 25.87 -23.45
CA GLN A 428 -1.28 25.98 -24.26
C GLN A 428 -1.07 27.07 -25.31
N ASP A 429 -1.27 26.70 -26.57
CA ASP A 429 -1.22 27.62 -27.70
C ASP A 429 -2.58 28.24 -27.89
N VAL A 430 -2.64 29.57 -27.87
CA VAL A 430 -3.88 30.33 -28.10
C VAL A 430 -3.67 31.26 -29.29
N PRO A 431 -4.52 31.23 -30.33
CA PRO A 431 -4.46 32.21 -31.41
C PRO A 431 -4.76 33.61 -30.89
N LYS A 432 -3.97 34.62 -31.29
CA LYS A 432 -4.24 36.02 -30.94
C LYS A 432 -5.41 36.62 -31.72
N ASP A 433 -5.67 36.09 -32.91
CA ASP A 433 -6.73 36.52 -33.83
C ASP A 433 -7.56 35.30 -34.32
N SER A 434 -8.69 35.54 -35.00
CA SER A 434 -9.52 34.48 -35.61
C SER A 434 -8.76 33.64 -36.65
N SER A 435 -7.70 34.19 -37.25
CA SER A 435 -6.77 33.45 -38.11
C SER A 435 -5.86 32.55 -37.27
N ARG A 436 -5.93 31.22 -37.50
CA ARG A 436 -5.07 30.20 -36.87
C ARG A 436 -3.63 30.19 -37.42
N ASP A 437 -3.05 31.36 -37.63
CA ASP A 437 -1.69 31.51 -38.13
C ASP A 437 -0.66 31.27 -37.00
N HIS A 438 0.34 30.43 -37.25
CA HIS A 438 1.34 30.00 -36.25
C HIS A 438 2.23 31.16 -35.78
N THR A 439 2.39 32.20 -36.60
CA THR A 439 3.16 33.40 -36.25
C THR A 439 2.44 34.31 -35.23
N ARG A 440 1.13 34.12 -35.04
CA ARG A 440 0.28 34.92 -34.14
C ARG A 440 -0.26 34.10 -32.96
N MET A 441 0.50 33.11 -32.49
CA MET A 441 0.14 32.34 -31.30
C MET A 441 0.69 33.00 -30.03
N MET A 442 -0.07 32.94 -28.93
CA MET A 442 0.39 33.24 -27.58
C MET A 442 0.54 31.94 -26.80
N PHE A 443 1.64 31.80 -26.08
CA PHE A 443 1.96 30.61 -25.29
C PHE A 443 1.61 30.86 -23.82
N LEU A 444 0.61 30.14 -23.33
CA LEU A 444 0.20 30.19 -21.94
C LEU A 444 0.76 28.98 -21.18
N TRP A 445 1.54 29.27 -20.13
CA TRP A 445 2.05 28.27 -19.22
C TRP A 445 1.01 27.95 -18.16
N THR A 446 0.80 26.66 -17.95
CA THR A 446 -0.16 26.12 -16.99
C THR A 446 0.46 24.95 -16.22
N VAL A 447 -0.12 24.59 -15.08
CA VAL A 447 0.25 23.38 -14.33
C VAL A 447 -0.99 22.51 -14.20
N ASN A 448 -1.07 21.44 -14.98
CA ASN A 448 -2.08 20.42 -14.80
C ASN A 448 -1.68 19.50 -13.63
N PHE A 449 -2.15 19.82 -12.43
CA PHE A 449 -1.71 19.10 -11.24
C PHE A 449 -2.09 17.60 -11.24
N VAL A 450 -3.18 17.23 -11.90
CA VAL A 450 -3.57 15.82 -12.08
C VAL A 450 -2.51 15.08 -12.89
N GLU A 451 -2.02 15.70 -13.97
CA GLU A 451 -0.95 15.14 -14.79
C GLU A 451 0.39 15.10 -14.04
N VAL A 452 0.72 16.15 -13.28
CA VAL A 452 1.88 16.16 -12.40
C VAL A 452 1.83 14.99 -11.40
N CYS A 453 0.67 14.73 -10.80
CA CYS A 453 0.50 13.60 -9.88
C CYS A 453 0.71 12.25 -10.58
N LYS A 454 0.21 12.08 -11.82
CA LYS A 454 0.46 10.86 -12.62
C LYS A 454 1.94 10.68 -12.94
N THR A 455 2.62 11.75 -13.35
CA THR A 455 4.07 11.75 -13.61
C THR A 455 4.88 11.44 -12.37
N LEU A 456 4.51 12.00 -11.22
CA LEU A 456 5.16 11.71 -9.95
C LEU A 456 4.94 10.26 -9.51
N MET A 457 3.72 9.74 -9.63
CA MET A 457 3.43 8.33 -9.34
C MET A 457 4.24 7.37 -10.20
N ASP A 458 4.35 7.64 -11.50
CA ASP A 458 5.15 6.83 -12.41
C ASP A 458 6.65 6.82 -12.05
N ARG A 459 7.17 8.00 -11.69
CA ARG A 459 8.54 8.11 -11.16
C ARG A 459 8.72 7.37 -9.84
N MET A 460 7.72 7.38 -8.96
CA MET A 460 7.77 6.61 -7.71
C MET A 460 7.84 5.11 -8.00
N TYR A 461 7.03 4.58 -8.92
CA TYR A 461 7.13 3.18 -9.36
C TYR A 461 8.50 2.85 -9.92
N PHE A 462 9.01 3.69 -10.83
CA PHE A 462 10.33 3.51 -11.41
C PHE A 462 11.44 3.51 -10.36
N THR A 463 11.40 4.45 -9.42
CA THR A 463 12.40 4.57 -8.35
C THR A 463 12.34 3.38 -7.40
N TRP A 464 11.13 2.94 -7.00
CA TRP A 464 10.96 1.77 -6.16
C TRP A 464 11.56 0.52 -6.82
N VAL A 465 11.26 0.29 -8.10
CA VAL A 465 11.80 -0.86 -8.85
C VAL A 465 13.32 -0.81 -8.92
N ASN A 466 13.91 0.35 -9.17
CA ASN A 466 15.37 0.47 -9.25
C ASN A 466 16.04 0.25 -7.89
N LEU A 467 15.44 0.74 -6.80
CA LEU A 467 15.94 0.45 -5.45
C LEU A 467 15.86 -1.05 -5.13
N ASP A 468 14.78 -1.70 -5.54
CA ASP A 468 14.62 -3.13 -5.34
C ASP A 468 15.62 -3.96 -6.16
N ILE A 469 15.84 -3.60 -7.43
CA ILE A 469 16.88 -4.21 -8.27
C ILE A 469 18.27 -4.01 -7.64
N ARG A 470 18.53 -2.81 -7.11
CA ARG A 470 19.78 -2.55 -6.40
C ARG A 470 19.91 -3.41 -5.15
N CYS A 471 18.83 -3.56 -4.38
CA CYS A 471 18.80 -4.42 -3.20
C CYS A 471 19.18 -5.87 -3.55
N ASP A 472 18.60 -6.43 -4.61
CA ASP A 472 18.92 -7.80 -5.06
C ASP A 472 20.35 -7.92 -5.55
N THR A 473 20.82 -6.96 -6.35
CA THR A 473 22.20 -6.97 -6.89
C THR A 473 23.21 -6.98 -5.76
N GLU A 474 22.96 -6.20 -4.71
CA GLU A 474 23.85 -6.13 -3.57
C GLU A 474 23.71 -7.36 -2.67
N TRP A 475 22.50 -7.91 -2.52
CA TRP A 475 22.30 -9.18 -1.81
C TRP A 475 23.04 -10.33 -2.47
N GLN A 476 23.02 -10.43 -3.80
CA GLN A 476 23.74 -11.46 -4.54
C GLN A 476 25.26 -11.40 -4.31
N ARG A 477 25.82 -10.18 -4.18
CA ARG A 477 27.24 -10.02 -3.82
C ARG A 477 27.54 -10.56 -2.43
N VAL A 478 26.66 -10.29 -1.46
CA VAL A 478 26.78 -10.80 -0.08
C VAL A 478 26.59 -12.31 -0.02
N GLU A 479 25.65 -12.86 -0.79
CA GLU A 479 25.40 -14.30 -0.89
C GLU A 479 26.59 -15.03 -1.51
N GLN A 480 27.24 -14.46 -2.52
CA GLN A 480 28.50 -14.99 -3.06
C GLN A 480 29.61 -15.01 -1.99
N LEU A 481 29.78 -13.94 -1.22
CA LEU A 481 30.72 -13.91 -0.10
C LEU A 481 30.40 -15.01 0.92
N HIS A 482 29.13 -15.16 1.28
CA HIS A 482 28.68 -16.19 2.22
C HIS A 482 28.89 -17.61 1.69
N ASN A 483 28.66 -17.86 0.41
CA ASN A 483 28.91 -19.16 -0.21
C ASN A 483 30.39 -19.50 -0.32
N MET A 484 31.27 -18.49 -0.44
CA MET A 484 32.71 -18.68 -0.34
C MET A 484 33.13 -19.07 1.09
N VAL A 485 32.52 -18.47 2.12
CA VAL A 485 32.72 -18.86 3.54
C VAL A 485 32.46 -20.32 3.79
N GLY A 486 31.32 -20.82 3.29
CA GLY A 486 30.92 -22.21 3.48
C GLY A 486 31.89 -23.22 2.85
N ARG A 487 32.76 -22.76 1.94
CA ARG A 487 33.77 -23.58 1.26
C ARG A 487 35.18 -23.42 1.83
N SER A 488 35.55 -22.23 2.31
CA SER A 488 36.90 -21.91 2.79
C SER A 488 37.05 -21.85 4.32
N GLY A 489 35.95 -21.85 5.08
CA GLY A 489 35.94 -21.84 6.55
C GLY A 489 36.35 -20.51 7.20
N GLN A 490 36.98 -19.58 6.46
CA GLN A 490 37.39 -18.27 6.94
C GLN A 490 37.14 -17.17 5.89
N LEU A 491 36.65 -16.02 6.36
CA LEU A 491 36.57 -14.77 5.59
C LEU A 491 37.81 -13.93 5.90
N SER A 492 38.27 -13.17 4.90
CA SER A 492 39.13 -12.01 5.17
C SER A 492 38.42 -11.04 6.13
N GLU A 493 39.19 -10.32 6.92
CA GLU A 493 38.67 -9.29 7.82
C GLU A 493 37.95 -8.18 7.05
N ASP A 494 38.42 -7.90 5.82
CA ASP A 494 37.78 -6.98 4.87
C ASP A 494 36.41 -7.49 4.40
N ASP A 495 36.27 -8.80 4.18
CA ASP A 495 34.99 -9.38 3.75
C ASP A 495 33.98 -9.46 4.90
N ARG A 496 34.46 -9.71 6.13
CA ARG A 496 33.64 -9.64 7.35
C ARG A 496 33.10 -8.24 7.57
N THR A 497 33.95 -7.22 7.47
CA THR A 497 33.55 -5.82 7.63
C THR A 497 32.63 -5.37 6.49
N ALA A 498 32.85 -5.81 5.26
CA ALA A 498 31.93 -5.57 4.14
C ALA A 498 30.56 -6.21 4.38
N LEU A 499 30.51 -7.43 4.91
CA LEU A 499 29.28 -8.17 5.19
C LEU A 499 28.47 -7.55 6.35
N THR A 500 29.12 -7.15 7.44
CA THR A 500 28.46 -6.45 8.55
C THR A 500 27.98 -5.07 8.11
N TRP A 501 28.81 -4.30 7.39
CA TRP A 501 28.42 -3.02 6.82
C TRP A 501 27.19 -3.14 5.91
N TRP A 502 27.13 -4.20 5.09
CA TRP A 502 26.00 -4.42 4.21
C TRP A 502 24.72 -4.76 4.98
N LYS A 503 24.80 -5.72 5.92
CA LYS A 503 23.66 -6.15 6.75
C LYS A 503 23.09 -5.00 7.57
N ASP A 504 23.95 -4.18 8.17
CA ASP A 504 23.54 -3.20 9.16
C ASP A 504 23.25 -1.82 8.56
N LYS A 505 23.89 -1.46 7.43
CA LYS A 505 23.86 -0.07 6.93
C LYS A 505 23.29 0.06 5.52
N ALA A 506 23.81 -0.70 4.56
CA ALA A 506 23.39 -0.55 3.16
C ALA A 506 21.98 -1.09 2.91
N ASN A 507 21.69 -2.29 3.41
CA ASN A 507 20.37 -2.93 3.27
C ASN A 507 19.29 -2.12 4.01
N MET A 508 19.57 -1.66 5.23
CA MET A 508 18.64 -0.82 5.99
C MET A 508 18.31 0.48 5.24
N ARG A 509 19.32 1.19 4.72
CA ARG A 509 19.11 2.43 3.96
C ARG A 509 18.27 2.22 2.71
N LEU A 510 18.53 1.16 1.94
CA LEU A 510 17.75 0.85 0.73
C LEU A 510 16.31 0.50 1.09
N ARG A 511 16.10 -0.35 2.11
CA ARG A 511 14.76 -0.72 2.57
C ARG A 511 14.00 0.47 3.13
N ASP A 512 14.64 1.33 3.91
CA ASP A 512 14.03 2.56 4.42
C ASP A 512 13.65 3.53 3.30
N ALA A 513 14.51 3.68 2.29
CA ALA A 513 14.19 4.47 1.10
C ALA A 513 12.98 3.88 0.34
N MET A 514 12.90 2.56 0.22
CA MET A 514 11.74 1.90 -0.38
C MET A 514 10.46 2.12 0.42
N LEU A 515 10.53 2.07 1.76
CA LEU A 515 9.39 2.36 2.64
C LEU A 515 8.93 3.82 2.56
N ASN A 516 9.87 4.75 2.43
CA ASN A 516 9.55 6.16 2.26
C ASN A 516 8.83 6.40 0.93
N ILE A 517 9.31 5.79 -0.16
CA ILE A 517 8.64 5.88 -1.48
C ILE A 517 7.27 5.20 -1.43
N SER A 518 7.15 4.04 -0.78
CA SER A 518 5.86 3.37 -0.64
C SER A 518 4.88 4.23 0.16
N GLY A 519 5.32 4.94 1.20
CA GLY A 519 4.51 5.92 1.93
C GLY A 519 4.02 7.06 1.04
N LEU A 520 4.87 7.59 0.15
CA LEU A 520 4.47 8.60 -0.83
C LEU A 520 3.47 8.03 -1.85
N MET A 521 3.64 6.78 -2.28
CA MET A 521 2.68 6.11 -3.16
C MET A 521 1.29 6.03 -2.50
N CYS A 522 1.22 5.72 -1.20
CA CYS A 522 -0.05 5.75 -0.45
C CYS A 522 -0.71 7.13 -0.48
N LEU A 523 0.07 8.20 -0.23
CA LEU A 523 -0.46 9.56 -0.26
C LEU A 523 -1.03 9.92 -1.64
N PHE A 524 -0.30 9.62 -2.72
CA PHE A 524 -0.66 10.04 -4.06
C PHE A 524 -1.82 9.20 -4.65
N ARG A 525 -1.94 7.93 -4.24
CA ARG A 525 -2.87 6.95 -4.80
C ARG A 525 -4.01 6.55 -3.85
N ASP A 526 -3.69 6.14 -2.64
CA ASP A 526 -4.57 5.34 -1.77
C ASP A 526 -5.34 6.19 -0.74
N TYR A 527 -4.90 7.42 -0.49
CA TYR A 527 -5.57 8.32 0.46
C TYR A 527 -6.80 9.02 -0.12
N ALA A 528 -6.87 9.09 -1.46
CA ALA A 528 -7.92 9.76 -2.22
C ALA A 528 -9.28 9.07 -2.09
#